data_AF-A0A2V9PCN0-F1
#
_entry.id   AF-A0A2V9PCN0-F1
#
_cell.length_a   1.000
_cell.length_b   1.000
_cell.length_c   1.000
_cell.angle_alpha   90.00
_cell.angle_beta   90.00
_cell.angle_gamma   90.00
#
_symmetry.space_group_name_H-M   'P 1'
#
loop_
_entity.id
_entity.type
_entity.pdbx_description
1 polymer ?
#
loop_
_entity_poly.entity_id
_entity_poly.type
_entity_poly.pdbx_seq_one_letter_code
_entity_poly.pdbx_strand_id
1 'polypeptide(L)'
;GIGALVSAVPGLQTHTLLLSLVVLVLITFVNLRGIRTTGAVFMFPTYFFIVCLLVVLGIGLARMLLSGGHPTAIVPPPRPRTAVVQMAGAWLILRSFANGCTAMTGVEAVSTGITAFRDPRVKIARRTLSFIIGVLVAFLAGIAWICRAYEISATRPGQSGYQTVLSLVTAAVVGRNWFYYITIASILMVLVLQANTAFTGFPNVCRAIAQDGYLPYSFMSRGRRLVYSHGIYVLAFLSAALLIAFRGVTDRLIPLFAVGAFLAFTLSQAGMVAHWKRTGGAHARHSMIINGVGTIATALTVLVVIVSKFVEGAWITLVAIPGILLLMRAVRRHYDRVGRELSSPHPLSRDGTR
;
A
#
# COMPACT_ATOMS: atom_id res chain seq x y z
N GLY A 1 4.30 5.49 -8.80
CA GLY A 1 4.42 5.53 -10.27
C GLY A 1 5.08 6.81 -10.73
N ILE A 2 4.45 7.95 -10.48
CA ILE A 2 4.89 9.24 -11.04
C ILE A 2 6.29 9.65 -10.56
N GLY A 3 6.70 9.33 -9.34
CA GLY A 3 8.09 9.53 -8.90
C GLY A 3 9.12 8.86 -9.83
N ALA A 4 8.82 7.67 -10.37
CA ALA A 4 9.68 6.99 -11.34
C ALA A 4 9.67 7.69 -12.71
N LEU A 5 8.50 8.14 -13.18
CA LEU A 5 8.37 8.92 -14.41
C LEU A 5 9.16 10.23 -14.33
N VAL A 6 9.06 10.92 -13.20
CA VAL A 6 9.79 12.15 -12.88
C VAL A 6 11.31 11.89 -12.78
N SER A 7 11.72 10.68 -12.40
CA SER A 7 13.14 10.29 -12.40
C SER A 7 13.69 10.12 -13.81
N ALA A 8 12.86 9.64 -14.75
CA ALA A 8 13.23 9.53 -16.17
C ALA A 8 13.26 10.89 -16.86
N VAL A 9 12.28 11.76 -16.55
CA VAL A 9 12.14 13.09 -17.16
C VAL A 9 12.09 14.17 -16.06
N PRO A 10 13.26 14.72 -15.66
CA PRO A 10 13.35 15.68 -14.55
C PRO A 10 12.51 16.95 -14.73
N GLY A 11 12.24 17.38 -15.97
CA GLY A 11 11.38 18.54 -16.25
C GLY A 11 9.92 18.38 -15.76
N LEU A 12 9.47 17.16 -15.49
CA LEU A 12 8.15 16.88 -14.94
C LEU A 12 8.08 17.05 -13.41
N GLN A 13 9.20 17.32 -12.71
CA GLN A 13 9.24 17.49 -11.25
C GLN A 13 8.21 18.51 -10.75
N THR A 14 8.13 19.67 -11.40
CA THR A 14 7.19 20.76 -11.06
C THR A 14 5.72 20.34 -11.18
N HIS A 15 5.42 19.34 -12.02
CA HIS A 15 4.06 18.89 -12.35
C HIS A 15 3.67 17.57 -11.65
N THR A 16 4.46 17.10 -10.68
CA THR A 16 4.25 15.83 -9.98
C THR A 16 2.84 15.70 -9.40
N LEU A 17 2.33 16.76 -8.74
CA LEU A 17 0.99 16.78 -8.17
C LEU A 17 -0.10 16.69 -9.25
N LEU A 18 0.03 17.50 -10.31
CA LEU A 18 -0.94 17.54 -11.41
C LEU A 18 -1.02 16.18 -12.11
N LEU A 19 0.12 15.57 -12.42
CA LEU A 19 0.18 14.23 -13.00
C LEU A 19 -0.49 13.20 -12.08
N SER A 20 -0.33 13.34 -10.77
CA SER A 20 -0.93 12.42 -9.78
C SER A 20 -2.45 12.52 -9.76
N LEU A 21 -2.97 13.73 -9.84
CA LEU A 21 -4.40 13.98 -9.93
C LEU A 21 -4.98 13.51 -11.27
N VAL A 22 -4.29 13.73 -12.39
CA VAL A 22 -4.72 13.24 -13.71
C VAL A 22 -4.81 11.71 -13.70
N VAL A 23 -3.78 11.02 -13.22
CA VAL A 23 -3.78 9.55 -13.11
C VAL A 23 -4.90 9.07 -12.18
N LEU A 24 -5.11 9.75 -11.04
CA LEU A 24 -6.21 9.44 -10.12
C LEU A 24 -7.58 9.55 -10.81
N VAL A 25 -7.82 10.63 -11.58
CA VAL A 25 -9.06 10.83 -12.33
C VAL A 25 -9.24 9.74 -13.38
N LEU A 26 -8.20 9.39 -14.13
CA LEU A 26 -8.24 8.31 -15.13
C LEU A 26 -8.61 6.96 -14.49
N ILE A 27 -7.95 6.59 -13.40
CA ILE A 27 -8.25 5.33 -12.68
C ILE A 27 -9.68 5.35 -12.13
N THR A 28 -10.11 6.47 -11.55
CA THR A 28 -11.48 6.65 -11.04
C THR A 28 -12.49 6.44 -12.16
N PHE A 29 -12.26 7.03 -13.32
CA PHE A 29 -13.13 6.90 -14.49
C PHE A 29 -13.20 5.46 -15.02
N VAL A 30 -12.06 4.78 -15.11
CA VAL A 30 -11.98 3.36 -15.50
C VAL A 30 -12.78 2.48 -14.54
N ASN A 31 -12.65 2.71 -13.23
CA ASN A 31 -13.37 1.94 -12.21
C ASN A 31 -14.87 2.23 -12.20
N LEU A 32 -15.28 3.48 -12.38
CA LEU A 32 -16.70 3.85 -12.52
C LEU A 32 -17.32 3.27 -13.79
N ARG A 33 -16.54 3.14 -14.87
CA ARG A 33 -17.02 2.52 -16.11
C ARG A 33 -17.29 1.02 -15.94
N GLY A 34 -16.79 0.37 -14.89
CA GLY A 34 -17.07 -1.03 -14.58
C GLY A 34 -16.57 -1.98 -15.66
N ILE A 35 -15.40 -1.69 -16.24
CA ILE A 35 -14.84 -2.53 -17.30
C ILE A 35 -14.49 -3.88 -16.68
N ARG A 36 -15.21 -4.94 -17.08
CA ARG A 36 -14.81 -6.34 -16.81
C ARG A 36 -13.58 -6.64 -17.67
N THR A 37 -12.43 -6.12 -17.30
CA THR A 37 -11.18 -6.46 -17.97
C THR A 37 -10.79 -7.88 -17.62
N THR A 38 -10.62 -8.71 -18.63
CA THR A 38 -10.05 -10.06 -18.55
C THR A 38 -8.76 -9.99 -17.73
N GLY A 39 -8.64 -10.76 -16.66
CA GLY A 39 -7.48 -10.71 -15.74
C GLY A 39 -6.12 -10.81 -16.45
N ALA A 40 -6.08 -11.36 -17.66
CA ALA A 40 -4.93 -11.37 -18.56
C ALA A 40 -4.30 -9.98 -18.82
N VAL A 41 -5.10 -8.93 -18.98
CA VAL A 41 -4.60 -7.56 -19.24
C VAL A 41 -3.83 -7.01 -18.04
N PHE A 42 -4.17 -7.44 -16.82
CA PHE A 42 -3.50 -7.04 -15.59
C PHE A 42 -2.29 -7.90 -15.20
N MET A 43 -2.21 -9.12 -15.74
CA MET A 43 -1.04 -9.98 -15.53
C MET A 43 0.21 -9.44 -16.24
N PHE A 44 0.05 -8.96 -17.48
CA PHE A 44 1.17 -8.52 -18.32
C PHE A 44 2.08 -7.47 -17.63
N PRO A 45 1.57 -6.34 -17.09
CA PRO A 45 2.42 -5.36 -16.40
C PRO A 45 3.23 -5.92 -15.23
N THR A 46 2.60 -6.83 -14.47
CA THR A 46 3.20 -7.37 -13.24
C THR A 46 4.35 -8.30 -13.57
N TYR A 47 4.14 -9.26 -14.47
CA TYR A 47 5.20 -10.17 -14.90
C TYR A 47 6.31 -9.43 -15.66
N PHE A 48 5.94 -8.46 -16.50
CA PHE A 48 6.91 -7.65 -17.24
C PHE A 48 7.82 -6.86 -16.29
N PHE A 49 7.25 -6.22 -15.25
CA PHE A 49 8.02 -5.56 -14.20
C PHE A 49 8.96 -6.53 -13.48
N ILE A 50 8.46 -7.73 -13.11
CA ILE A 50 9.28 -8.73 -12.41
C ILE A 50 10.48 -9.13 -13.24
N VAL A 51 10.28 -9.45 -14.52
CA VAL A 51 11.37 -9.85 -15.43
C VAL A 51 12.36 -8.71 -15.64
N CYS A 52 11.90 -7.49 -15.92
CA CYS A 52 12.79 -6.34 -16.11
C CYS A 52 13.68 -6.12 -14.88
N LEU A 53 13.09 -6.16 -13.68
CA LEU A 53 13.84 -5.92 -12.46
C LEU A 53 14.82 -7.07 -12.17
N LEU A 54 14.42 -8.34 -12.37
CA LEU A 54 15.33 -9.49 -12.25
C LEU A 54 16.53 -9.37 -13.20
N VAL A 55 16.33 -8.91 -14.44
CA VAL A 55 17.42 -8.67 -15.39
C VAL A 55 18.36 -7.57 -14.90
N VAL A 56 17.83 -6.45 -14.41
CA VAL A 56 18.67 -5.38 -13.82
C VAL A 56 19.48 -5.93 -12.66
N LEU A 57 18.86 -6.67 -11.74
CA LEU A 57 19.54 -7.25 -10.58
C LEU A 57 20.59 -8.28 -11.00
N GLY A 58 20.28 -9.13 -11.98
CA GLY A 58 21.20 -10.14 -12.52
C GLY A 58 22.43 -9.51 -13.19
N ILE A 59 22.24 -8.48 -14.01
CA ILE A 59 23.35 -7.73 -14.63
C ILE A 59 24.17 -7.01 -13.54
N GLY A 60 23.49 -6.42 -12.55
CA GLY A 60 24.15 -5.73 -11.44
C GLY A 60 25.05 -6.66 -10.63
N LEU A 61 24.56 -7.86 -10.34
CA LEU A 61 25.31 -8.91 -9.63
C LEU A 61 26.45 -9.46 -10.47
N ALA A 62 26.23 -9.75 -11.76
CA ALA A 62 27.27 -10.24 -12.66
C ALA A 62 28.44 -9.24 -12.76
N ARG A 63 28.13 -7.95 -12.95
CA ARG A 63 29.16 -6.89 -12.97
C ARG A 63 29.89 -6.77 -11.64
N MET A 64 29.19 -6.90 -10.53
CA MET A 64 29.82 -6.87 -9.21
C MET A 64 30.82 -8.03 -9.04
N LEU A 65 30.44 -9.25 -9.44
CA LEU A 65 31.31 -10.43 -9.38
C LEU A 65 32.53 -10.28 -10.30
N LEU A 66 32.34 -9.77 -11.51
CA LEU A 66 33.42 -9.53 -12.48
C LEU A 66 34.37 -8.41 -12.04
N SER A 67 33.90 -7.42 -11.29
CA SER A 67 34.70 -6.29 -10.79
C SER A 67 35.25 -6.50 -9.37
N GLY A 68 35.24 -7.73 -8.85
CA GLY A 68 35.79 -8.03 -7.52
C GLY A 68 35.08 -7.34 -6.35
N GLY A 69 33.81 -6.96 -6.52
CA GLY A 69 32.99 -6.33 -5.48
C GLY A 69 32.86 -4.80 -5.56
N HIS A 70 33.63 -4.13 -6.43
CA HIS A 70 33.59 -2.67 -6.63
C HIS A 70 33.27 -2.31 -8.09
N PRO A 71 32.01 -2.51 -8.54
CA PRO A 71 31.63 -2.19 -9.91
C PRO A 71 31.66 -0.68 -10.16
N THR A 72 32.20 -0.26 -11.31
CA THR A 72 32.09 1.13 -11.76
C THR A 72 30.67 1.39 -12.26
N ALA A 73 29.98 2.34 -11.62
CA ALA A 73 28.65 2.76 -12.06
C ALA A 73 28.74 3.41 -13.46
N ILE A 74 27.89 2.99 -14.41
CA ILE A 74 27.85 3.63 -15.74
C ILE A 74 27.44 5.10 -15.59
N VAL A 75 26.45 5.36 -14.74
CA VAL A 75 26.05 6.71 -14.34
C VAL A 75 26.45 6.89 -12.88
N PRO A 76 27.39 7.78 -12.56
CA PRO A 76 27.83 7.98 -11.19
C PRO A 76 26.65 8.46 -10.34
N PRO A 77 26.29 7.75 -9.25
CA PRO A 77 25.25 8.22 -8.36
C PRO A 77 25.68 9.51 -7.65
N PRO A 78 24.73 10.35 -7.19
CA PRO A 78 25.06 11.50 -6.37
C PRO A 78 25.87 11.05 -5.15
N ARG A 79 27.10 11.55 -5.01
CA ARG A 79 27.97 11.17 -3.89
C ARG A 79 27.31 11.55 -2.57
N PRO A 80 27.31 10.67 -1.56
CA PRO A 80 26.88 11.05 -0.23
C PRO A 80 27.73 12.21 0.28
N ARG A 81 27.11 13.33 0.66
CA ARG A 81 27.78 14.34 1.49
C ARG A 81 28.14 13.65 2.81
N THR A 82 29.44 13.46 3.04
CA THR A 82 30.06 13.04 4.31
C THR A 82 29.11 12.28 5.23
N ALA A 83 29.04 10.95 5.03
CA ALA A 83 28.37 10.09 5.99
C ALA A 83 29.13 10.21 7.32
N VAL A 84 28.63 11.06 8.23
CA VAL A 84 28.98 10.93 9.63
C VAL A 84 28.50 9.54 9.99
N VAL A 85 29.43 8.59 10.08
CA VAL A 85 29.19 7.27 10.66
C VAL A 85 28.95 7.52 12.15
N GLN A 86 27.80 8.10 12.47
CA GLN A 86 27.29 8.07 13.82
C GLN A 86 27.00 6.61 14.08
N MET A 87 27.52 6.10 15.21
CA MET A 87 27.19 4.78 15.72
C MET A 87 25.69 4.60 15.57
N ALA A 88 25.27 3.67 14.69
CA ALA A 88 23.88 3.48 14.36
C ALA A 88 23.18 3.00 15.65
N GLY A 89 22.60 3.93 16.40
CA GLY A 89 21.91 3.60 17.64
C GLY A 89 20.80 2.61 17.36
N ALA A 90 20.42 1.80 18.35
CA ALA A 90 19.32 0.85 18.25
C ALA A 90 18.05 1.50 17.64
N TRP A 91 17.84 2.80 17.89
CA TRP A 91 16.79 3.62 17.29
C TRP A 91 16.85 3.72 15.75
N LEU A 92 18.03 3.91 15.14
CA LEU A 92 18.17 4.01 13.69
C LEU A 92 17.91 2.68 12.99
N ILE A 93 18.36 1.58 13.59
CA ILE A 93 18.08 0.22 13.11
C ILE A 93 16.57 -0.02 13.17
N LEU A 94 15.94 0.31 14.30
CA LEU A 94 14.51 0.13 14.51
C LEU A 94 13.68 0.98 13.53
N ARG A 95 14.08 2.23 13.29
CA ARG A 95 13.45 3.12 12.29
C ARG A 95 13.62 2.59 10.86
N SER A 96 14.79 2.06 10.52
CA SER A 96 15.06 1.48 9.20
C SER A 96 14.26 0.20 8.99
N PHE A 97 14.19 -0.65 10.03
CA PHE A 97 13.34 -1.84 10.06
C PHE A 97 11.87 -1.48 9.84
N ALA A 98 11.33 -0.53 10.60
CA ALA A 98 9.93 -0.12 10.50
C ALA A 98 9.57 0.43 9.10
N ASN A 99 10.47 1.23 8.49
CA ASN A 99 10.29 1.66 7.11
C ASN A 99 10.38 0.48 6.12
N GLY A 100 11.29 -0.47 6.35
CA GLY A 100 11.44 -1.68 5.53
C GLY A 100 10.22 -2.59 5.57
N CYS A 101 9.57 -2.73 6.73
CA CYS A 101 8.34 -3.51 6.86
C CYS A 101 7.25 -3.00 5.92
N THR A 102 7.20 -1.69 5.62
CA THR A 102 6.20 -1.14 4.67
C THR A 102 6.29 -1.78 3.28
N ALA A 103 7.47 -2.23 2.87
CA ALA A 103 7.66 -2.92 1.59
C ALA A 103 7.00 -4.31 1.55
N MET A 104 6.69 -4.90 2.71
CA MET A 104 6.00 -6.19 2.81
C MET A 104 4.46 -6.05 2.78
N THR A 105 3.94 -4.83 2.83
CA THR A 105 2.50 -4.59 2.67
C THR A 105 2.06 -4.97 1.25
N GLY A 106 0.84 -5.47 1.12
CA GLY A 106 0.29 -6.02 -0.12
C GLY A 106 0.21 -7.56 -0.14
N VAL A 107 0.93 -8.26 0.74
CA VAL A 107 0.72 -9.71 0.95
C VAL A 107 -0.70 -10.01 1.46
N GLU A 108 -1.34 -9.04 2.12
CA GLU A 108 -2.72 -9.16 2.57
C GLU A 108 -3.71 -9.32 1.42
N ALA A 109 -3.40 -8.80 0.23
CA ALA A 109 -4.31 -8.88 -0.91
C ALA A 109 -4.62 -10.33 -1.30
N VAL A 110 -3.64 -11.23 -1.14
CA VAL A 110 -3.82 -12.68 -1.37
C VAL A 110 -4.76 -13.27 -0.31
N SER A 111 -4.61 -12.85 0.95
CA SER A 111 -5.44 -13.34 2.06
C SER A 111 -6.89 -12.89 1.94
N THR A 112 -7.13 -11.64 1.53
CA THR A 112 -8.48 -11.09 1.28
C THR A 112 -9.11 -11.70 0.03
N GLY A 113 -8.29 -12.05 -0.97
CA GLY A 113 -8.72 -12.65 -2.23
C GLY A 113 -8.88 -14.19 -2.20
N ILE A 114 -8.86 -14.83 -1.03
CA ILE A 114 -8.85 -16.30 -0.92
C ILE A 114 -10.03 -16.98 -1.63
N THR A 115 -11.18 -16.30 -1.70
CA THR A 115 -12.41 -16.81 -2.34
C THR A 115 -12.33 -16.86 -3.87
N ALA A 116 -11.38 -16.16 -4.48
CA ALA A 116 -11.19 -16.14 -5.93
C ALA A 116 -10.29 -17.28 -6.44
N PHE A 117 -9.60 -18.00 -5.55
CA PHE A 117 -8.73 -19.11 -5.93
C PHE A 117 -9.54 -20.34 -6.36
N ARG A 118 -8.99 -21.10 -7.32
CA ARG A 118 -9.54 -22.41 -7.71
C ARG A 118 -9.34 -23.42 -6.58
N ASP A 119 -10.26 -24.37 -6.47
CA ASP A 119 -10.10 -25.47 -5.52
C ASP A 119 -8.97 -26.44 -5.94
N PRO A 120 -8.11 -26.90 -5.00
CA PRO A 120 -8.12 -26.65 -3.55
C PRO A 120 -7.53 -25.28 -3.15
N ARG A 121 -8.40 -24.36 -2.69
CA ARG A 121 -8.08 -22.93 -2.45
C ARG A 121 -6.87 -22.70 -1.56
N VAL A 122 -6.82 -23.35 -0.40
CA VAL A 122 -5.77 -23.15 0.61
C VAL A 122 -4.39 -23.53 0.05
N LYS A 123 -4.31 -24.63 -0.71
CA LYS A 123 -3.03 -25.13 -1.26
C LYS A 123 -2.52 -24.20 -2.36
N ILE A 124 -3.41 -23.74 -3.25
CA ILE A 124 -3.04 -22.82 -4.33
C ILE A 124 -2.65 -21.47 -3.75
N ALA A 125 -3.46 -20.89 -2.87
CA ALA A 125 -3.17 -19.60 -2.26
C ALA A 125 -1.85 -19.61 -1.46
N ARG A 126 -1.54 -20.69 -0.74
CA ARG A 126 -0.25 -20.84 -0.05
C ARG A 126 0.92 -20.84 -1.03
N ARG A 127 0.84 -21.61 -2.12
CA ARG A 127 1.88 -21.64 -3.16
C ARG A 127 2.08 -20.27 -3.80
N THR A 128 0.99 -19.59 -4.14
CA THR A 128 1.03 -18.23 -4.70
C THR A 128 1.66 -17.24 -3.72
N LEU A 129 1.28 -17.29 -2.44
CA LEU A 129 1.86 -16.43 -1.41
C LEU A 129 3.36 -16.70 -1.21
N SER A 130 3.77 -17.97 -1.15
CA SER A 130 5.19 -18.34 -1.05
C SER A 130 6.01 -17.85 -2.24
N PHE A 131 5.47 -17.93 -3.46
CA PHE A 131 6.13 -17.41 -4.65
C PHE A 131 6.30 -15.88 -4.58
N ILE A 132 5.23 -15.15 -4.21
CA ILE A 132 5.28 -13.68 -4.07
C ILE A 132 6.31 -13.28 -3.00
N ILE A 133 6.31 -13.94 -1.84
CA ILE A 133 7.29 -13.68 -0.77
C ILE A 133 8.71 -13.97 -1.26
N GLY A 134 8.94 -15.07 -1.98
CA GLY A 134 10.25 -15.40 -2.55
C GLY A 134 10.77 -14.33 -3.51
N VAL A 135 9.92 -13.86 -4.43
CA VAL A 135 10.26 -12.77 -5.36
C VAL A 135 10.53 -11.46 -4.60
N LEU A 136 9.72 -11.14 -3.59
CA LEU A 136 9.90 -9.94 -2.78
C LEU A 136 11.24 -9.97 -2.02
N VAL A 137 11.59 -11.10 -1.41
CA VAL A 137 12.87 -11.29 -0.72
C VAL A 137 14.03 -11.14 -1.70
N ALA A 138 13.94 -11.74 -2.89
CA ALA A 138 14.96 -11.62 -3.93
C ALA A 138 15.16 -10.15 -4.37
N PHE A 139 14.07 -9.39 -4.52
CA PHE A 139 14.14 -7.96 -4.85
C PHE A 139 14.74 -7.12 -3.73
N LEU A 140 14.26 -7.27 -2.49
CA LEU A 140 14.77 -6.49 -1.36
C LEU A 140 16.24 -6.78 -1.11
N ALA A 141 16.65 -8.06 -1.09
CA ALA A 141 18.04 -8.45 -0.91
C ALA A 141 18.92 -7.99 -2.08
N GLY A 142 18.47 -8.18 -3.32
CA GLY A 142 19.21 -7.77 -4.52
C GLY A 142 19.42 -6.26 -4.59
N ILE A 143 18.38 -5.47 -4.33
CA ILE A 143 18.47 -4.00 -4.30
C ILE A 143 19.38 -3.55 -3.16
N ALA A 144 19.23 -4.09 -1.95
CA ALA A 144 20.07 -3.71 -0.81
C ALA A 144 21.56 -3.98 -1.08
N TRP A 145 21.88 -5.11 -1.69
CA TRP A 145 23.26 -5.48 -2.00
C TRP A 145 23.86 -4.60 -3.10
N ILE A 146 23.12 -4.35 -4.18
CA ILE A 146 23.56 -3.47 -5.27
C ILE A 146 23.70 -2.02 -4.79
N CYS A 147 22.76 -1.51 -3.98
CA CYS A 147 22.88 -0.16 -3.41
C CYS A 147 24.15 -0.01 -2.58
N ARG A 148 24.54 -1.04 -1.81
CA ARG A 148 25.79 -1.04 -1.05
C ARG A 148 27.02 -1.11 -1.96
N ALA A 149 27.00 -1.93 -3.00
CA ALA A 149 28.14 -2.13 -3.89
C ALA A 149 28.42 -0.91 -4.81
N TYR A 150 27.37 -0.22 -5.26
CA TYR A 150 27.46 0.95 -6.14
C TYR A 150 27.39 2.28 -5.34
N GLU A 151 27.43 2.23 -4.00
CA GLU A 151 27.36 3.40 -3.10
C GLU A 151 26.15 4.33 -3.38
N ILE A 152 25.02 3.74 -3.75
CA ILE A 152 23.82 4.50 -4.12
C ILE A 152 23.18 5.08 -2.87
N SER A 153 23.15 6.41 -2.80
CA SER A 153 22.47 7.14 -1.74
C SER A 153 21.08 7.61 -2.19
N ALA A 154 20.07 7.43 -1.33
CA ALA A 154 18.70 7.86 -1.63
C ALA A 154 18.61 9.39 -1.73
N THR A 155 18.01 9.88 -2.82
CA THR A 155 17.76 11.32 -3.02
C THR A 155 16.50 11.76 -2.28
N ARG A 156 16.55 12.91 -1.60
CA ARG A 156 15.37 13.47 -0.91
C ARG A 156 14.32 13.93 -1.92
N PRO A 157 13.04 13.52 -1.80
CA PRO A 157 11.99 14.03 -2.66
C PRO A 157 11.77 15.54 -2.47
N GLY A 158 11.49 16.23 -3.57
CA GLY A 158 11.26 17.67 -3.59
C GLY A 158 12.54 18.52 -3.71
N GLN A 159 13.72 17.91 -3.83
CA GLN A 159 14.95 18.60 -4.21
C GLN A 159 15.23 18.44 -5.71
N SER A 160 15.93 19.42 -6.29
CA SER A 160 16.41 19.37 -7.68
C SER A 160 17.21 18.09 -7.90
N GLY A 161 16.78 17.27 -8.86
CA GLY A 161 17.44 15.99 -9.16
C GLY A 161 16.91 14.76 -8.41
N TYR A 162 15.71 14.83 -7.83
CA TYR A 162 15.04 13.64 -7.27
C TYR A 162 15.00 12.46 -8.26
N GLN A 163 15.50 11.31 -7.80
CA GLN A 163 15.39 10.03 -8.50
C GLN A 163 14.99 8.95 -7.50
N THR A 164 14.13 8.02 -7.92
CA THR A 164 13.80 6.84 -7.13
C THR A 164 15.02 5.92 -7.01
N VAL A 165 15.09 5.15 -5.92
CA VAL A 165 16.17 4.15 -5.74
C VAL A 165 16.20 3.16 -6.91
N LEU A 166 15.04 2.71 -7.38
CA LEU A 166 14.96 1.83 -8.56
C LEU A 166 15.53 2.51 -9.81
N SER A 167 15.22 3.79 -10.06
CA SER A 167 15.80 4.54 -11.17
C SER A 167 17.33 4.67 -11.04
N LEU A 168 17.84 4.95 -9.84
CA LEU A 168 19.28 5.06 -9.59
C LEU A 168 19.99 3.72 -9.82
N VAL A 169 19.43 2.63 -9.30
CA VAL A 169 19.96 1.26 -9.50
C VAL A 169 19.98 0.91 -10.98
N THR A 170 18.87 1.09 -11.70
CA THR A 170 18.83 0.78 -13.14
C THR A 170 19.80 1.63 -13.94
N ALA A 171 19.93 2.92 -13.63
CA ALA A 171 20.86 3.81 -14.32
C ALA A 171 22.34 3.49 -14.01
N ALA A 172 22.65 3.12 -12.77
CA ALA A 172 24.01 2.74 -12.37
C ALA A 172 24.45 1.43 -13.05
N VAL A 173 23.53 0.45 -13.15
CA VAL A 173 23.82 -0.89 -13.67
C VAL A 173 23.77 -0.97 -15.20
N VAL A 174 22.73 -0.40 -15.83
CA VAL A 174 22.45 -0.55 -17.27
C VAL A 174 22.74 0.73 -18.06
N GLY A 175 22.88 1.87 -17.39
CA GLY A 175 23.00 3.18 -18.04
C GLY A 175 21.65 3.73 -18.48
N ARG A 176 21.63 4.98 -18.97
CA ARG A 176 20.42 5.69 -19.42
C ARG A 176 20.01 5.29 -20.86
N ASN A 177 19.87 4.00 -21.10
CA ASN A 177 19.59 3.42 -22.42
C ASN A 177 18.09 3.12 -22.63
N TRP A 178 17.70 2.62 -23.81
CA TRP A 178 16.32 2.21 -24.10
C TRP A 178 15.73 1.27 -23.03
N PHE A 179 16.54 0.34 -22.51
CA PHE A 179 16.16 -0.60 -21.45
C PHE A 179 15.83 0.09 -20.11
N TYR A 180 16.49 1.21 -19.79
CA TYR A 180 16.18 2.00 -18.61
C TYR A 180 14.77 2.60 -18.70
N TYR A 181 14.41 3.17 -19.85
CA TYR A 181 13.07 3.72 -20.07
C TYR A 181 11.98 2.64 -20.03
N ILE A 182 12.26 1.45 -20.57
CA ILE A 182 11.36 0.30 -20.47
C ILE A 182 11.14 -0.12 -19.01
N THR A 183 12.22 -0.19 -18.23
CA THR A 183 12.14 -0.55 -16.81
C THR A 183 11.34 0.48 -16.02
N ILE A 184 11.49 1.77 -16.31
CA ILE A 184 10.69 2.81 -15.66
C ILE A 184 9.22 2.76 -16.09
N ALA A 185 8.95 2.50 -17.37
CA ALA A 185 7.59 2.33 -17.86
C ALA A 185 6.89 1.14 -17.17
N SER A 186 7.59 0.03 -16.96
CA SER A 186 7.04 -1.13 -16.24
C SER A 186 6.76 -0.81 -14.76
N ILE A 187 7.66 -0.08 -14.08
CA ILE A 187 7.44 0.43 -12.70
C ILE A 187 6.22 1.36 -12.64
N LEU A 188 6.09 2.27 -13.60
CA LEU A 188 4.94 3.17 -13.66
C LEU A 188 3.65 2.37 -13.81
N MET A 189 3.63 1.43 -14.75
CA MET A 189 2.45 0.62 -15.08
C MET A 189 2.00 -0.25 -13.91
N VAL A 190 2.93 -0.95 -13.23
CA VAL A 190 2.59 -1.79 -12.08
C VAL A 190 2.10 -0.96 -10.89
N LEU A 191 2.66 0.23 -10.65
CA LEU A 191 2.21 1.10 -9.55
C LEU A 191 0.85 1.77 -9.84
N VAL A 192 0.58 2.12 -11.10
CA VAL A 192 -0.76 2.58 -11.52
C VAL A 192 -1.78 1.44 -11.36
N LEU A 193 -1.41 0.22 -11.73
CA LEU A 193 -2.24 -0.95 -11.54
C LEU A 193 -2.49 -1.25 -10.05
N GLN A 194 -1.50 -1.07 -9.18
CA GLN A 194 -1.65 -1.26 -7.74
C GLN A 194 -2.74 -0.36 -7.15
N ALA A 195 -2.85 0.89 -7.62
CA ALA A 195 -3.92 1.79 -7.19
C ALA A 195 -5.32 1.26 -7.56
N ASN A 196 -5.46 0.54 -8.68
CA ASN A 196 -6.72 -0.10 -9.08
C ASN A 196 -7.21 -1.14 -8.05
N THR A 197 -6.29 -1.85 -7.39
CA THR A 197 -6.63 -2.80 -6.31
C THR A 197 -7.36 -2.11 -5.17
N ALA A 198 -6.95 -0.90 -4.77
CA ALA A 198 -7.63 -0.12 -3.74
C ALA A 198 -9.05 0.29 -4.17
N PHE A 199 -9.22 0.72 -5.43
CA PHE A 199 -10.54 1.05 -6.00
C PHE A 199 -11.48 -0.14 -6.12
N THR A 200 -10.95 -1.35 -6.20
CA THR A 200 -11.74 -2.58 -6.18
C THR A 200 -12.05 -3.04 -4.74
N GLY A 201 -11.09 -2.91 -3.82
CA GLY A 201 -11.22 -3.38 -2.44
C GLY A 201 -12.08 -2.48 -1.54
N PHE A 202 -11.83 -1.17 -1.56
CA PHE A 202 -12.46 -0.22 -0.65
C PHE A 202 -13.99 -0.21 -0.72
N PRO A 203 -14.64 -0.20 -1.90
CA PRO A 203 -16.09 -0.19 -1.96
C PRO A 203 -16.73 -1.46 -1.37
N ASN A 204 -16.05 -2.61 -1.47
CA ASN A 204 -16.52 -3.86 -0.85
C ASN A 204 -16.44 -3.81 0.67
N VAL A 205 -15.40 -3.19 1.23
CA VAL A 205 -15.28 -2.96 2.68
C VAL A 205 -16.37 -1.98 3.15
N CYS A 206 -16.59 -0.87 2.44
CA CYS A 206 -17.68 0.06 2.76
C CYS A 206 -19.05 -0.62 2.74
N ARG A 207 -19.29 -1.50 1.75
CA ARG A 207 -20.52 -2.28 1.66
C ARG A 207 -20.69 -3.19 2.88
N ALA A 208 -19.65 -3.91 3.30
CA ALA A 208 -19.72 -4.79 4.46
C ALA A 208 -20.05 -4.00 5.75
N ILE A 209 -19.37 -2.87 5.97
CA ILE A 209 -19.61 -2.00 7.14
C ILE A 209 -21.02 -1.37 7.09
N ALA A 210 -21.52 -1.03 5.91
CA ALA A 210 -22.86 -0.50 5.72
C ALA A 210 -23.94 -1.55 6.01
N GLN A 211 -23.70 -2.84 5.68
CA GLN A 211 -24.59 -3.95 6.03
C GLN A 211 -24.74 -4.11 7.55
N ASP A 212 -23.67 -3.81 8.30
CA ASP A 212 -23.69 -3.80 9.77
C ASP A 212 -24.28 -2.49 10.36
N GLY A 213 -24.77 -1.57 9.53
CA GLY A 213 -25.42 -0.32 9.96
C GLY A 213 -24.45 0.77 10.46
N TYR A 214 -23.15 0.63 10.22
CA TYR A 214 -22.13 1.61 10.64
C TYR A 214 -21.77 2.64 9.56
N LEU A 215 -22.31 2.50 8.35
CA LEU A 215 -22.15 3.44 7.23
C LEU A 215 -23.52 3.72 6.59
N PRO A 216 -23.69 4.84 5.85
CA PRO A 216 -24.94 5.10 5.16
C PRO A 216 -25.38 3.98 4.20
N TYR A 217 -26.69 3.67 4.16
CA TYR A 217 -27.20 2.60 3.28
C TYR A 217 -26.94 2.85 1.78
N SER A 218 -26.65 4.10 1.38
CA SER A 218 -26.22 4.45 0.03
C SER A 218 -24.97 3.68 -0.43
N PHE A 219 -24.08 3.27 0.49
CA PHE A 219 -22.91 2.44 0.16
C PHE A 219 -23.27 0.99 -0.20
N MET A 220 -24.46 0.51 0.17
CA MET A 220 -24.96 -0.81 -0.25
C MET A 220 -25.55 -0.80 -1.66
N SER A 221 -25.92 0.38 -2.16
CA SER A 221 -26.52 0.51 -3.50
C SER A 221 -25.48 0.22 -4.59
N ARG A 222 -25.83 -0.68 -5.51
CA ARG A 222 -25.08 -0.89 -6.76
C ARG A 222 -25.59 0.08 -7.80
N GLY A 223 -24.69 0.83 -8.43
CA GLY A 223 -25.05 1.71 -9.54
C GLY A 223 -25.47 0.92 -10.79
N ARG A 224 -25.89 1.63 -11.84
CA ARG A 224 -26.34 1.06 -13.13
C ARG A 224 -25.34 0.09 -13.78
N ARG A 225 -24.05 0.22 -13.47
CA ARG A 225 -22.97 -0.65 -13.98
C ARG A 225 -22.58 -1.79 -13.02
N LEU A 226 -23.40 -2.07 -12.01
CA LEU A 226 -23.16 -3.06 -10.95
C LEU A 226 -21.93 -2.76 -10.06
N VAL A 227 -21.47 -1.50 -10.05
CA VAL A 227 -20.34 -1.03 -9.23
C VAL A 227 -20.83 -0.16 -8.07
N TYR A 228 -20.19 -0.30 -6.91
CA TYR A 228 -20.43 0.53 -5.71
C TYR A 228 -19.86 1.95 -5.90
N SER A 229 -20.61 2.79 -6.62
CA SER A 229 -20.12 4.09 -7.10
C SER A 229 -19.81 5.06 -5.95
N HIS A 230 -20.62 5.08 -4.88
CA HIS A 230 -20.38 5.93 -3.70
C HIS A 230 -19.02 5.64 -3.05
N GLY A 231 -18.64 4.36 -2.92
CA GLY A 231 -17.32 3.98 -2.39
C GLY A 231 -16.18 4.50 -3.25
N ILE A 232 -16.31 4.44 -4.58
CA ILE A 232 -15.30 4.94 -5.52
C ILE A 232 -15.18 6.46 -5.42
N TYR A 233 -16.29 7.20 -5.38
CA TYR A 233 -16.26 8.66 -5.26
C TYR A 233 -15.60 9.11 -3.95
N VAL A 234 -15.95 8.48 -2.82
CA VAL A 234 -15.34 8.81 -1.52
C VAL A 234 -13.84 8.48 -1.54
N LEU A 235 -13.43 7.34 -2.08
CA LEU A 235 -12.02 6.99 -2.17
C LEU A 235 -11.25 7.99 -3.05
N ALA A 236 -11.81 8.36 -4.21
CA ALA A 236 -11.18 9.32 -5.12
C ALA A 236 -11.04 10.70 -4.46
N PHE A 237 -12.08 11.17 -3.77
CA PHE A 237 -12.06 12.44 -3.05
C PHE A 237 -11.02 12.44 -1.92
N LEU A 238 -11.02 11.41 -1.07
CA LEU A 238 -10.04 11.30 0.03
C LEU A 238 -8.60 11.17 -0.50
N SER A 239 -8.40 10.42 -1.58
CA SER A 239 -7.10 10.28 -2.24
C SER A 239 -6.63 11.62 -2.82
N ALA A 240 -7.51 12.37 -3.49
CA ALA A 240 -7.21 13.69 -4.02
C ALA A 240 -6.85 14.69 -2.90
N ALA A 241 -7.63 14.69 -1.81
CA ALA A 241 -7.37 15.54 -0.64
C ALA A 241 -5.99 15.25 -0.03
N LEU A 242 -5.63 13.97 0.15
CA LEU A 242 -4.31 13.58 0.64
C LEU A 242 -3.19 13.97 -0.33
N LEU A 243 -3.38 13.76 -1.64
CA LEU A 243 -2.39 14.17 -2.65
C LEU A 243 -2.14 15.68 -2.62
N ILE A 244 -3.19 16.49 -2.51
CA ILE A 244 -3.10 17.95 -2.43
C ILE A 244 -2.41 18.38 -1.13
N ALA A 245 -2.83 17.83 0.03
CA ALA A 245 -2.28 18.17 1.34
C ALA A 245 -0.77 17.90 1.42
N PHE A 246 -0.31 16.80 0.83
CA PHE A 246 1.10 16.41 0.82
C PHE A 246 1.86 16.80 -0.46
N ARG A 247 1.22 17.56 -1.36
CA ARG A 247 1.78 18.00 -2.66
C ARG A 247 2.34 16.85 -3.53
N GLY A 248 1.77 15.66 -3.43
CA GLY A 248 2.22 14.47 -4.18
C GLY A 248 3.56 13.88 -3.72
N VAL A 249 4.05 14.23 -2.52
CA VAL A 249 5.32 13.73 -1.99
C VAL A 249 5.14 12.39 -1.28
N THR A 250 5.53 11.30 -1.94
CA THR A 250 5.33 9.92 -1.46
C THR A 250 5.88 9.68 -0.05
N ASP A 251 7.06 10.21 0.28
CA ASP A 251 7.72 9.99 1.58
C ASP A 251 6.90 10.45 2.78
N ARG A 252 6.02 11.44 2.59
CA ARG A 252 5.11 11.90 3.64
C ARG A 252 3.85 11.05 3.74
N LEU A 253 3.44 10.39 2.65
CA LEU A 253 2.28 9.50 2.65
C LEU A 253 2.61 8.09 3.18
N ILE A 254 3.84 7.60 2.97
CA ILE A 254 4.24 6.24 3.40
C ILE A 254 3.99 6.01 4.89
N PRO A 255 4.33 6.92 5.83
CA PRO A 255 4.05 6.72 7.24
C PRO A 255 2.55 6.59 7.55
N LEU A 256 1.69 7.39 6.92
CA LEU A 256 0.24 7.31 7.14
C LEU A 256 -0.30 5.94 6.69
N PHE A 257 0.14 5.48 5.54
CA PHE A 257 -0.22 4.15 5.04
C PHE A 257 0.30 3.04 5.95
N ALA A 258 1.56 3.13 6.39
CA ALA A 258 2.20 2.15 7.27
C ALA A 258 1.45 1.99 8.59
N VAL A 259 1.09 3.09 9.26
CA VAL A 259 0.34 3.04 10.52
C VAL A 259 -1.00 2.34 10.32
N GLY A 260 -1.75 2.68 9.26
CA GLY A 260 -3.03 2.03 8.97
C GLY A 260 -2.91 0.53 8.71
N ALA A 261 -1.96 0.13 7.86
CA ALA A 261 -1.73 -1.27 7.51
C ALA A 261 -1.27 -2.10 8.71
N PHE A 262 -0.26 -1.64 9.45
CA PHE A 262 0.24 -2.38 10.61
C PHE A 262 -0.74 -2.39 11.78
N LEU A 263 -1.57 -1.37 11.95
CA LEU A 263 -2.64 -1.39 12.93
C LEU A 263 -3.68 -2.46 12.57
N ALA A 264 -4.08 -2.54 11.30
CA ALA A 264 -4.99 -3.58 10.82
C ALA A 264 -4.39 -4.99 11.05
N PHE A 265 -3.09 -5.17 10.79
CA PHE A 265 -2.40 -6.42 11.09
C PHE A 265 -2.36 -6.72 12.59
N THR A 266 -2.04 -5.73 13.42
CA THR A 266 -2.01 -5.91 14.88
C THR A 266 -3.37 -6.38 15.39
N LEU A 267 -4.45 -5.74 14.96
CA LEU A 267 -5.82 -6.10 15.33
C LEU A 267 -6.22 -7.48 14.79
N SER A 268 -5.85 -7.81 13.55
CA SER A 268 -6.12 -9.13 12.96
C SER A 268 -5.38 -10.24 13.70
N GLN A 269 -4.10 -10.05 14.01
CA GLN A 269 -3.29 -11.04 14.72
C GLN A 269 -3.76 -11.22 16.16
N ALA A 270 -4.07 -10.12 16.88
CA ALA A 270 -4.65 -10.17 18.21
C ALA A 270 -6.02 -10.88 18.21
N GLY A 271 -6.86 -10.61 17.20
CA GLY A 271 -8.13 -11.30 16.99
C GLY A 271 -7.96 -12.80 16.79
N MET A 272 -6.94 -13.22 16.02
CA MET A 272 -6.63 -14.63 15.83
C MET A 272 -6.12 -15.31 17.11
N VAL A 273 -5.35 -14.63 17.94
CA VAL A 273 -4.97 -15.14 19.28
C VAL A 273 -6.23 -15.39 20.13
N ALA A 274 -7.15 -14.43 20.17
CA ALA A 274 -8.41 -14.57 20.89
C ALA A 274 -9.30 -15.70 20.31
N HIS A 275 -9.31 -15.86 18.98
CA HIS A 275 -10.02 -16.95 18.30
C HIS A 275 -9.48 -18.32 18.73
N TRP A 276 -8.17 -18.54 18.65
CA TRP A 276 -7.56 -19.82 19.05
C TRP A 276 -7.72 -20.12 20.55
N LYS A 277 -7.74 -19.08 21.40
CA LYS A 277 -8.04 -19.22 22.83
C LYS A 277 -9.47 -19.71 23.09
N ARG A 278 -10.45 -19.31 22.26
CA ARG A 278 -11.86 -19.71 22.39
C ARG A 278 -12.15 -21.06 21.75
N THR A 279 -11.62 -21.32 20.56
CA THR A 279 -11.95 -22.53 19.77
C THR A 279 -11.16 -23.77 20.24
N GLY A 280 -9.95 -23.60 20.78
CA GLY A 280 -9.11 -24.73 21.22
C GLY A 280 -8.62 -25.63 20.06
N GLY A 281 -7.99 -26.76 20.40
CA GLY A 281 -7.53 -27.78 19.45
C GLY A 281 -6.04 -28.12 19.51
N ALA A 282 -5.64 -29.25 18.91
CA ALA A 282 -4.28 -29.80 18.98
C ALA A 282 -3.18 -28.82 18.48
N HIS A 283 -3.50 -27.96 17.51
CA HIS A 283 -2.58 -26.96 16.94
C HIS A 283 -2.81 -25.54 17.46
N ALA A 284 -3.71 -25.35 18.43
CA ALA A 284 -4.09 -24.01 18.91
C ALA A 284 -2.92 -23.33 19.62
N ARG A 285 -2.15 -24.05 20.46
CA ARG A 285 -1.01 -23.47 21.19
C ARG A 285 0.07 -22.94 20.26
N HIS A 286 0.44 -23.71 19.24
CA HIS A 286 1.42 -23.30 18.24
C HIS A 286 0.93 -22.09 17.43
N SER A 287 -0.33 -22.12 16.98
CA SER A 287 -0.93 -21.01 16.23
C SER A 287 -1.06 -19.73 17.07
N MET A 288 -1.36 -19.85 18.37
CA MET A 288 -1.38 -18.72 19.30
C MET A 288 -0.01 -18.08 19.48
N ILE A 289 1.07 -18.89 19.58
CA ILE A 289 2.43 -18.35 19.72
C ILE A 289 2.81 -17.57 18.46
N ILE A 290 2.57 -18.13 17.27
CA ILE A 290 2.86 -17.45 15.99
C ILE A 290 2.09 -16.13 15.89
N ASN A 291 0.77 -16.14 16.13
CA ASN A 291 -0.04 -14.93 16.04
C ASN A 291 0.31 -13.93 17.16
N GLY A 292 0.72 -14.40 18.35
CA GLY A 292 1.17 -13.55 19.46
C GLY A 292 2.47 -12.82 19.13
N VAL A 293 3.46 -13.52 18.59
CA VAL A 293 4.70 -12.91 18.09
C VAL A 293 4.40 -11.91 16.97
N GLY A 294 3.50 -12.26 16.04
CA GLY A 294 3.05 -11.36 14.98
C GLY A 294 2.38 -10.09 15.53
N THR A 295 1.55 -10.22 16.56
CA THR A 295 0.89 -9.09 17.23
C THR A 295 1.92 -8.15 17.86
N ILE A 296 2.89 -8.68 18.59
CA ILE A 296 3.95 -7.88 19.23
C ILE A 296 4.82 -7.18 18.17
N ALA A 297 5.25 -7.90 17.14
CA ALA A 297 6.10 -7.35 16.08
C ALA A 297 5.40 -6.22 15.31
N THR A 298 4.12 -6.40 14.98
CA THR A 298 3.33 -5.39 14.26
C THR A 298 2.98 -4.20 15.15
N ALA A 299 2.63 -4.42 16.43
CA ALA A 299 2.40 -3.35 17.39
C ALA A 299 3.66 -2.50 17.63
N LEU A 300 4.83 -3.14 17.78
CA LEU A 300 6.10 -2.44 17.92
C LEU A 300 6.41 -1.62 16.67
N THR A 301 6.15 -2.16 15.48
CA THR A 301 6.31 -1.44 14.22
C THR A 301 5.42 -0.19 14.17
N VAL A 302 4.14 -0.31 14.55
CA VAL A 302 3.22 0.85 14.63
C VAL A 302 3.79 1.92 15.57
N LEU A 303 4.23 1.53 16.77
CA LEU A 303 4.78 2.46 17.75
C LEU A 303 6.01 3.20 17.21
N VAL A 304 6.93 2.46 16.60
CA VAL A 304 8.16 3.02 16.03
C VAL A 304 7.86 3.97 14.89
N VAL A 305 6.93 3.63 13.99
CA VAL A 305 6.52 4.52 12.89
C VAL A 305 5.90 5.79 13.46
N ILE A 306 4.98 5.67 14.41
CA ILE A 306 4.32 6.83 15.04
C ILE A 306 5.35 7.78 15.64
N VAL A 307 6.29 7.27 16.44
CA VAL A 307 7.29 8.10 17.11
C VAL A 307 8.31 8.66 16.10
N SER A 308 8.83 7.82 15.19
CA SER A 308 9.88 8.21 14.24
C SER A 308 9.41 9.16 13.14
N LYS A 309 8.12 9.09 12.79
CA LYS A 309 7.51 9.81 11.68
C LYS A 309 6.38 10.73 12.14
N PHE A 310 6.35 11.06 13.45
CA PHE A 310 5.34 11.94 14.02
C PHE A 310 5.29 13.27 13.26
N VAL A 311 6.45 13.93 13.13
CA VAL A 311 6.62 15.21 12.44
C VAL A 311 6.36 15.11 10.93
N GLU A 312 6.60 13.93 10.35
CA GLU A 312 6.40 13.69 8.90
C GLU A 312 4.94 13.47 8.51
N GLY A 313 4.03 13.35 9.50
CA GLY A 313 2.58 13.28 9.27
C GLY A 313 1.87 12.09 9.92
N ALA A 314 2.58 11.21 10.63
CA ALA A 314 1.94 10.04 11.26
C ALA A 314 0.82 10.42 12.25
N TRP A 315 0.89 11.61 12.87
CA TRP A 315 -0.14 12.13 13.76
C TRP A 315 -1.53 12.23 13.11
N ILE A 316 -1.60 12.41 11.78
CA ILE A 316 -2.87 12.49 11.05
C ILE A 316 -3.66 11.19 11.20
N THR A 317 -3.00 10.03 11.20
CA THR A 317 -3.68 8.74 11.39
C THR A 317 -4.21 8.55 12.81
N LEU A 318 -3.50 9.06 13.82
CA LEU A 318 -3.93 9.03 15.21
C LEU A 318 -5.22 9.83 15.44
N VAL A 319 -5.48 10.86 14.63
CA VAL A 319 -6.73 11.63 14.67
C VAL A 319 -7.78 11.04 13.74
N ALA A 320 -7.40 10.67 12.52
CA ALA A 320 -8.32 10.19 11.49
C ALA A 320 -9.00 8.87 11.87
N ILE A 321 -8.26 7.89 12.43
CA ILE A 321 -8.82 6.58 12.77
C ILE A 321 -9.91 6.70 13.85
N PRO A 322 -9.66 7.33 15.02
CA PRO A 322 -10.72 7.58 15.99
C PRO A 322 -11.87 8.42 15.44
N GLY A 323 -11.57 9.45 14.63
CA GLY A 323 -12.60 10.29 14.00
C GLY A 323 -13.56 9.49 13.12
N ILE A 324 -13.03 8.58 12.29
CA ILE A 324 -13.83 7.68 11.46
C ILE A 324 -14.67 6.74 12.34
N LEU A 325 -14.11 6.18 13.42
CA LEU A 325 -14.84 5.32 14.35
C LEU A 325 -15.99 6.05 15.05
N LEU A 326 -15.77 7.30 15.46
CA LEU A 326 -16.81 8.15 16.06
C LEU A 326 -17.92 8.45 15.06
N LEU A 327 -17.56 8.78 13.81
CA LEU A 327 -18.53 9.00 12.73
C LEU A 327 -19.37 7.74 12.48
N MET A 328 -18.75 6.56 12.37
CA MET A 328 -19.44 5.28 12.19
C MET A 328 -20.40 4.98 13.36
N ARG A 329 -19.98 5.25 14.59
CA ARG A 329 -20.85 5.11 15.78
C ARG A 329 -22.01 6.11 15.77
N ALA A 330 -21.78 7.35 15.31
CA ALA A 330 -22.84 8.35 15.21
C ALA A 330 -23.89 7.93 14.18
N VAL A 331 -23.48 7.40 13.02
CA VAL A 331 -24.39 6.84 12.01
C VAL A 331 -25.20 5.69 12.58
N ARG A 332 -24.55 4.74 13.28
CA ARG A 332 -25.25 3.61 13.90
C ARG A 332 -26.29 4.07 14.93
N ARG A 333 -25.93 5.00 15.81
CA ARG A 333 -26.86 5.58 16.79
C ARG A 333 -28.05 6.28 16.13
N HIS A 334 -27.82 6.96 15.00
CA HIS A 334 -28.89 7.60 14.24
C HIS A 334 -29.88 6.56 13.69
N TYR A 335 -29.39 5.46 13.12
CA TYR A 335 -30.27 4.38 12.65
C TYR A 335 -30.99 3.65 13.78
N ASP A 336 -30.31 3.38 14.90
CA ASP A 336 -30.94 2.76 16.07
C ASP A 336 -32.02 3.69 16.68
N ARG A 337 -31.92 5.02 16.51
CA ARG A 337 -32.97 5.97 16.91
C ARG A 337 -34.16 5.92 15.96
N VAL A 338 -33.93 6.03 14.66
CA VAL A 338 -34.99 5.97 13.63
C VAL A 338 -35.72 4.63 13.68
N GLY A 339 -35.00 3.52 13.88
CA GLY A 339 -35.60 2.20 14.03
C GLY A 339 -36.53 2.09 15.25
N ARG A 340 -36.17 2.73 16.37
CA ARG A 340 -37.04 2.79 17.56
C ARG A 340 -38.29 3.62 17.31
N GLU A 341 -38.17 4.75 16.62
CA GLU A 341 -39.31 5.62 16.26
C GLU A 341 -40.29 4.92 15.32
N LEU A 342 -39.79 4.15 14.33
CA LEU A 342 -40.63 3.40 13.39
C LEU A 342 -41.23 2.10 13.97
N SER A 343 -40.62 1.53 15.00
CA SER A 343 -41.13 0.32 15.68
C SER A 343 -42.19 0.61 16.73
N SER A 344 -42.44 1.90 17.03
CA SER A 344 -43.50 2.33 17.93
C SER A 344 -44.87 2.07 17.27
N PRO A 345 -45.73 1.20 17.83
CA PRO A 345 -47.01 0.81 17.26
C PRO A 345 -48.10 1.88 17.48
N HIS A 346 -47.75 3.16 17.38
CA HIS A 346 -48.76 4.21 17.31
C HIS A 346 -49.30 4.27 15.88
N PRO A 347 -50.62 4.10 15.66
CA PRO A 347 -51.20 4.41 14.37
C PRO A 347 -50.86 5.87 14.09
N LEU A 348 -50.34 6.16 12.90
CA LEU A 348 -50.23 7.53 12.40
C LEU A 348 -51.65 8.12 12.44
N SER A 349 -51.97 8.87 13.49
CA SER A 349 -53.24 9.59 13.57
C SER A 349 -53.17 10.68 12.50
N ARG A 350 -53.83 10.41 11.37
CA ARG A 350 -54.25 11.43 10.41
C ARG A 350 -55.35 12.27 11.07
N ASP A 351 -55.02 13.05 12.08
CA ASP A 351 -55.85 14.15 12.54
C ASP A 351 -55.07 15.45 12.38
N GLY A 352 -54.85 15.77 11.10
CA GLY A 352 -54.56 17.11 10.62
C GLY A 352 -55.82 17.68 9.94
N THR A 353 -56.92 17.72 10.68
CA THR A 353 -58.04 18.63 10.40
C THR A 353 -58.44 19.31 11.69
N ARG A 354 -57.82 20.45 12.00
CA ARG A 354 -58.48 21.74 12.20
C ARG A 354 -57.46 22.84 12.40
#